data_AF-A0A371D871-F1
#
_entry.id   AF-A0A371D871-F1
#
_cell.length_a   1.000
_cell.length_b   1.000
_cell.length_c   1.000
_cell.angle_alpha   90.00
_cell.angle_beta   90.00
_cell.angle_gamma   90.00
#
_symmetry.space_group_name_H-M   'P 1'
#
loop_
_entity.id
_entity.type
_entity.pdbx_description
1 polymer ?
#
loop_
_entity_poly.entity_id
_entity_poly.type
_entity_poly.pdbx_seq_one_letter_code
_entity_poly.pdbx_strand_id
1 'polypeptide(L)'
;MPSYWSSLPGVPSNVPTRSSACSLCTSPITKWYKHDPFATHFRQGEIVMLYESVHTPIDIIFGHGNTASKLASSSSKGPRPAIILGSDRPIRPIAGQPLPPTTLVYLLTSYNEIHTSKLLPTILKDYFAIPVSPHCEAGTSGCHLHISPEWQRDNIWLIASKFQSFGTVAGRWQYVNGRGAGQHDLSFIVAGKHIAMLHTVSQERMDTWAERCCTIEGYIDTCEEVYEVRLI
;
A
#
# COMPACT_ATOMS: atom_id res chain seq x y z
N MET A 1 -12.77 5.88 20.26
CA MET A 1 -13.54 6.94 19.57
C MET A 1 -13.39 6.69 18.09
N PRO A 2 -14.48 6.53 17.32
CA PRO A 2 -14.35 6.32 15.88
C PRO A 2 -13.80 7.61 15.26
N SER A 3 -12.59 7.55 14.73
CA SER A 3 -11.99 8.67 14.01
C SER A 3 -12.77 8.86 12.71
N TYR A 4 -13.67 9.85 12.70
CA TYR A 4 -14.35 10.28 11.49
C TYR A 4 -13.29 10.68 10.47
N TRP A 5 -13.03 9.79 9.50
CA TRP A 5 -12.14 10.06 8.40
C TRP A 5 -12.83 11.06 7.49
N SER A 6 -12.22 12.24 7.32
CA SER A 6 -12.61 13.19 6.29
C SER A 6 -11.34 13.61 5.57
N SER A 7 -11.27 13.37 4.26
CA SER A 7 -10.33 14.07 3.40
C SER A 7 -10.72 15.55 3.47
N LEU A 8 -10.01 16.35 4.27
CA LEU A 8 -10.31 17.78 4.38
C LEU A 8 -10.24 18.41 2.97
N PRO A 9 -11.10 19.37 2.63
CA PRO A 9 -11.15 19.97 1.30
C PRO A 9 -9.91 20.83 1.03
N GLY A 10 -8.78 20.19 0.71
CA GLY A 10 -7.59 20.84 0.18
C GLY A 10 -7.71 21.02 -1.34
N VAL A 11 -7.07 22.05 -1.89
CA VAL A 11 -6.87 22.19 -3.33
C VAL A 11 -6.02 21.02 -3.82
N PRO A 12 -6.37 20.34 -4.94
CA PRO A 12 -5.51 19.30 -5.50
C PRO A 12 -4.09 19.85 -5.70
N SER A 13 -3.12 19.25 -5.04
CA SER A 13 -1.70 19.57 -5.17
C SER A 13 -0.94 18.30 -5.46
N ASN A 14 0.08 18.38 -6.31
CA ASN A 14 1.05 17.30 -6.52
C ASN A 14 2.32 17.50 -5.67
N VAL A 15 2.44 18.63 -4.98
CA VAL A 15 3.59 18.94 -4.11
C VAL A 15 3.44 18.16 -2.82
N PRO A 16 4.40 17.28 -2.47
CA PRO A 16 4.35 16.52 -1.23
C PRO A 16 4.31 17.46 -0.03
N THR A 17 3.43 17.16 0.91
CA THR A 17 3.34 17.89 2.17
C THR A 17 3.73 16.99 3.33
N ARG A 18 3.88 17.63 4.49
CA ARG A 18 4.21 16.99 5.75
C ARG A 18 3.24 17.50 6.79
N SER A 19 2.69 16.59 7.59
CA SER A 19 1.81 16.98 8.69
C SER A 19 2.66 17.60 9.81
N SER A 20 2.38 18.85 10.16
CA SER A 20 3.02 19.50 11.31
C SER A 20 2.64 18.83 12.64
N ALA A 21 1.51 18.14 12.69
CA ALA A 21 1.05 17.37 13.85
C ALA A 21 1.73 16.00 13.97
N CYS A 22 2.41 15.52 12.93
CA CYS A 22 3.12 14.23 12.94
C CYS A 22 4.61 14.41 13.25
N SER A 23 5.08 13.77 14.32
CA SER A 23 6.48 13.81 14.72
C SER A 23 7.41 13.19 13.67
N LEU A 24 6.96 12.16 12.94
CA LEU A 24 7.74 11.54 11.87
C LEU A 24 7.77 12.38 10.58
N CYS A 25 6.78 13.24 10.34
CA CYS A 25 6.83 14.21 9.25
C CYS A 25 7.81 15.35 9.55
N THR A 26 7.87 15.81 10.81
CA THR A 26 8.77 16.89 11.24
C THR A 26 10.20 16.41 11.47
N SER A 27 10.40 15.12 11.75
CA SER A 27 11.71 14.48 11.90
C SER A 27 11.73 13.11 11.22
N PRO A 28 11.88 13.06 9.88
CA PRO A 28 11.85 11.79 9.17
C PRO A 28 13.00 10.87 9.53
N ILE A 29 12.70 9.58 9.39
CA ILE A 29 13.67 8.54 9.62
C ILE A 29 14.60 8.48 8.41
N THR A 30 15.79 9.04 8.56
CA THR A 30 16.84 8.95 7.53
C THR A 30 17.67 7.68 7.67
N LYS A 31 17.64 7.02 8.83
CA LYS A 31 18.43 5.82 9.09
C LYS A 31 18.12 4.71 8.10
N TRP A 32 19.15 4.36 7.33
CA TRP A 32 19.22 3.29 6.36
C TRP A 32 18.80 1.95 6.96
N TYR A 33 17.90 1.25 6.26
CA TYR A 33 17.64 -0.15 6.50
C TYR A 33 18.59 -1.00 5.63
N LYS A 34 19.60 -1.57 6.29
CA LYS A 34 20.51 -2.52 5.67
C LYS A 34 19.88 -3.91 5.71
N HIS A 35 19.93 -4.60 4.59
CA HIS A 35 19.53 -6.01 4.51
C HIS A 35 20.72 -6.84 4.03
N ASP A 36 20.70 -8.12 4.36
CA ASP A 36 21.64 -9.07 3.79
C ASP A 36 21.20 -9.40 2.35
N PRO A 37 21.99 -9.06 1.32
CA PRO A 37 21.63 -9.34 -0.08
C PRO A 37 21.55 -10.85 -0.37
N PHE A 38 22.18 -11.68 0.47
CA PHE A 38 22.13 -13.14 0.39
C PHE A 38 21.04 -13.74 1.29
N ALA A 39 20.26 -12.91 1.98
CA ALA A 39 19.17 -13.39 2.81
C ALA A 39 18.18 -14.18 1.95
N THR A 40 18.06 -15.47 2.25
CA THR A 40 17.11 -16.38 1.62
C THR A 40 15.68 -16.16 2.10
N HIS A 41 15.42 -15.08 2.85
CA HIS A 41 14.11 -14.81 3.39
C HIS A 41 13.75 -13.35 3.60
N PHE A 42 12.45 -13.06 3.58
CA PHE A 42 11.90 -11.76 3.95
C PHE A 42 11.42 -11.72 5.40
N ARG A 43 11.52 -10.53 6.00
CA ARG A 43 11.02 -10.22 7.34
C ARG A 43 9.72 -9.43 7.26
N GLN A 44 8.92 -9.52 8.31
CA GLN A 44 7.74 -8.68 8.47
C GLN A 44 8.11 -7.19 8.37
N GLY A 45 7.31 -6.44 7.63
CA GLY A 45 7.49 -5.03 7.36
C GLY A 45 8.45 -4.71 6.22
N GLU A 46 9.24 -5.66 5.71
CA GLU A 46 10.11 -5.40 4.55
C GLU A 46 9.28 -5.07 3.31
N ILE A 47 9.84 -4.20 2.47
CA ILE A 47 9.25 -3.83 1.17
C ILE A 47 9.86 -4.67 0.05
N VAL A 48 9.03 -5.48 -0.59
CA VAL A 48 9.40 -6.31 -1.74
C VAL A 48 8.77 -5.79 -3.02
N MET A 49 9.31 -6.20 -4.16
CA MET A 49 8.74 -5.99 -5.49
C MET A 49 7.95 -7.22 -5.89
N LEU A 50 6.65 -7.07 -6.10
CA LEU A 50 5.73 -8.14 -6.51
C LEU A 50 5.15 -7.90 -7.90
N TYR A 51 5.17 -8.91 -8.75
CA TYR A 51 4.36 -8.95 -9.96
C TYR A 51 2.92 -9.29 -9.57
N GLU A 52 2.16 -8.24 -9.29
CA GLU A 52 0.78 -8.31 -8.82
C GLU A 52 -0.02 -7.15 -9.41
N SER A 53 -1.32 -7.38 -9.65
CA SER A 53 -2.20 -6.29 -10.10
C SER A 53 -2.44 -5.33 -8.93
N VAL A 54 -2.51 -4.03 -9.24
CA VAL A 54 -2.95 -3.02 -8.25
C VAL A 54 -4.41 -3.23 -7.84
N HIS A 55 -5.17 -3.94 -8.67
CA HIS A 55 -6.60 -4.20 -8.47
C HIS A 55 -6.86 -5.38 -7.55
N THR A 56 -5.94 -6.35 -7.48
CA THR A 56 -6.08 -7.58 -6.69
C THR A 56 -6.67 -7.38 -5.28
N PRO A 57 -6.17 -6.46 -4.43
CA PRO A 57 -6.74 -6.27 -3.09
C PRO A 57 -8.20 -5.80 -3.10
N ILE A 58 -8.62 -5.04 -4.11
CA ILE A 58 -9.99 -4.52 -4.24
C ILE A 58 -10.90 -5.55 -4.91
N ASP A 59 -10.41 -6.24 -5.94
CA ASP A 59 -11.14 -7.32 -6.59
C ASP A 59 -11.50 -8.44 -5.60
N ILE A 60 -10.60 -8.74 -4.65
CA ILE A 60 -10.88 -9.70 -3.57
C ILE A 60 -12.01 -9.20 -2.66
N ILE A 61 -12.08 -7.89 -2.39
CA ILE A 61 -13.14 -7.29 -1.57
C ILE A 61 -14.51 -7.44 -2.26
N PHE A 62 -14.58 -7.23 -3.57
CA PHE A 62 -15.80 -7.45 -4.35
C PHE A 62 -16.12 -8.94 -4.59
N GLY A 63 -15.29 -9.87 -4.12
CA GLY A 63 -15.51 -11.31 -4.31
C GLY A 63 -15.04 -11.86 -5.66
N HIS A 64 -14.29 -11.07 -6.45
CA HIS A 64 -13.70 -11.46 -7.73
C HIS A 64 -12.37 -12.21 -7.61
N GLY A 65 -12.03 -12.73 -6.43
CA GLY A 65 -10.70 -13.27 -6.11
C GLY A 65 -10.17 -14.35 -7.07
N ASN A 66 -11.04 -15.20 -7.63
CA ASN A 66 -10.66 -16.23 -8.61
C ASN A 66 -10.31 -15.66 -10.00
N THR A 67 -10.84 -14.48 -10.34
CA THR A 67 -10.59 -13.77 -11.60
C THR A 67 -9.35 -12.86 -11.47
N ALA A 68 -9.21 -12.20 -10.31
CA ALA A 68 -8.10 -11.30 -9.98
C ALA A 68 -6.72 -11.96 -10.09
N SER A 69 -6.58 -13.19 -9.58
CA SER A 69 -5.33 -13.95 -9.65
C SER A 69 -4.91 -14.34 -11.08
N LYS A 70 -5.86 -14.45 -12.02
CA LYS A 70 -5.58 -14.76 -13.44
C LYS A 70 -5.25 -13.51 -14.27
N LEU A 71 -5.84 -12.36 -13.94
CA LEU A 71 -5.51 -11.08 -14.60
C LEU A 71 -4.19 -10.47 -14.11
N ALA A 72 -3.81 -10.69 -12.86
CA ALA A 72 -2.57 -10.15 -12.28
C ALA A 72 -1.30 -10.54 -13.05
N SER A 73 -1.27 -11.74 -13.62
CA SER A 73 -0.14 -12.21 -14.43
C SER A 73 -0.08 -11.60 -15.83
N SER A 74 -1.18 -11.01 -16.36
CA SER A 74 -1.25 -10.54 -17.75
C SER A 74 -1.25 -9.01 -17.93
N SER A 75 -1.64 -8.21 -16.92
CA SER A 75 -1.81 -6.75 -17.08
C SER A 75 -0.83 -5.85 -16.31
N SER A 76 0.03 -6.39 -15.43
CA SER A 76 0.93 -5.54 -14.64
C SER A 76 2.10 -5.02 -15.50
N LYS A 77 2.17 -3.69 -15.69
CA LYS A 77 3.27 -2.97 -16.39
C LYS A 77 4.65 -3.07 -15.69
N GLY A 78 4.82 -3.99 -14.75
CA GLY A 78 6.02 -4.15 -13.93
C GLY A 78 5.68 -4.47 -12.47
N PRO A 79 6.70 -4.82 -11.67
CA PRO A 79 6.49 -5.17 -10.28
C PRO A 79 6.19 -3.94 -9.43
N ARG A 80 5.44 -4.14 -8.35
CA ARG A 80 4.97 -3.09 -7.43
C ARG A 80 5.52 -3.28 -6.03
N PRO A 81 5.74 -2.21 -5.26
CA PRO A 81 6.17 -2.32 -3.88
C PRO A 81 5.05 -2.94 -3.01
N ALA A 82 5.42 -3.83 -2.11
CA ALA A 82 4.49 -4.50 -1.20
C ALA A 82 5.11 -4.68 0.19
N ILE A 83 4.30 -4.50 1.24
CA ILE A 83 4.69 -4.72 2.64
C ILE A 83 4.39 -6.16 3.02
N ILE A 84 5.40 -6.88 3.53
CA ILE A 84 5.21 -8.22 4.07
C ILE A 84 4.56 -8.19 5.47
N LEU A 85 3.51 -8.99 5.70
CA LEU A 85 2.75 -9.01 6.97
C LEU A 85 2.85 -10.32 7.77
N GLY A 86 3.38 -11.39 7.18
CA GLY A 86 3.45 -12.72 7.82
C GLY A 86 4.52 -12.84 8.92
N SER A 87 4.24 -13.68 9.92
CA SER A 87 5.11 -13.94 11.07
C SER A 87 5.83 -15.30 11.01
N ASP A 88 6.98 -15.33 11.68
CA ASP A 88 7.70 -16.49 12.26
C ASP A 88 8.31 -17.57 11.36
N ARG A 89 8.06 -17.57 10.05
CA ARG A 89 8.84 -18.40 9.14
C ARG A 89 9.57 -17.54 8.12
N PRO A 90 10.86 -17.81 7.86
CA PRO A 90 11.56 -17.18 6.75
C PRO A 90 10.74 -17.39 5.47
N ILE A 91 10.19 -16.30 4.92
CA ILE A 91 9.49 -16.34 3.64
C ILE A 91 10.59 -16.57 2.61
N ARG A 92 10.70 -17.77 2.02
CA ARG A 92 11.77 -18.15 1.08
C ARG A 92 11.51 -17.94 -0.43
N PRO A 93 10.95 -16.83 -0.93
CA PRO A 93 11.02 -16.53 -2.35
C PRO A 93 12.40 -15.98 -2.67
N ILE A 94 13.09 -16.69 -3.55
CA ILE A 94 14.18 -16.12 -4.35
C ILE A 94 13.53 -15.27 -5.45
N ALA A 95 14.21 -14.24 -5.94
CA ALA A 95 13.74 -13.50 -7.11
C ALA A 95 13.31 -14.48 -8.23
N GLY A 96 12.13 -14.27 -8.80
CA GLY A 96 11.51 -15.16 -9.79
C GLY A 96 10.62 -16.26 -9.19
N GLN A 97 10.41 -16.32 -7.87
CA GLN A 97 9.50 -17.28 -7.22
C GLN A 97 8.25 -16.59 -6.65
N PRO A 98 7.10 -17.28 -6.61
CA PRO A 98 5.90 -16.79 -5.95
C PRO A 98 6.10 -16.68 -4.43
N LEU A 99 5.34 -15.78 -3.79
CA LEU A 99 5.22 -15.79 -2.34
C LEU A 99 4.61 -17.11 -1.85
N PRO A 100 5.02 -17.65 -0.69
CA PRO A 100 4.31 -18.74 -0.04
C PRO A 100 2.83 -18.38 0.12
N PRO A 101 1.90 -19.32 -0.12
CA PRO A 101 0.46 -19.06 -0.02
C PRO A 101 0.03 -18.46 1.33
N THR A 102 0.75 -18.71 2.41
CA THR A 102 0.40 -18.13 3.72
C THR A 102 0.83 -16.67 3.90
N THR A 103 1.46 -16.05 2.90
CA THR A 103 2.03 -14.71 3.04
C THR A 103 0.99 -13.64 2.73
N LEU A 104 0.62 -12.88 3.75
CA LEU A 104 -0.21 -11.69 3.60
C LEU A 104 0.66 -10.49 3.27
N VAL A 105 0.14 -9.61 2.41
CA VAL A 105 0.81 -8.37 2.01
C VAL A 105 -0.16 -7.18 1.96
N TYR A 106 0.38 -5.97 2.07
CA TYR A 106 -0.27 -4.75 1.58
C TYR A 106 0.45 -4.25 0.33
N LEU A 107 -0.28 -3.76 -0.68
CA LEU A 107 0.32 -3.16 -1.87
C LEU A 107 0.50 -1.65 -1.71
N LEU A 108 1.62 -1.16 -2.24
CA LEU A 108 1.86 0.25 -2.49
C LEU A 108 1.72 0.53 -3.98
N THR A 109 1.17 1.69 -4.31
CA THR A 109 0.97 2.08 -5.70
C THR A 109 1.00 3.60 -5.88
N SER A 110 1.38 4.02 -7.07
CA SER A 110 1.04 5.34 -7.61
C SER A 110 -0.11 5.16 -8.61
N TYR A 111 -1.09 6.06 -8.56
CA TYR A 111 -2.06 6.21 -9.63
C TYR A 111 -1.57 7.41 -10.47
N ASN A 112 -1.13 7.16 -11.70
CA ASN A 112 -0.58 8.21 -12.56
C ASN A 112 -1.51 9.42 -12.58
N GLU A 113 -0.97 10.63 -12.38
CA GLU A 113 -1.71 11.92 -12.33
C GLU A 113 -2.72 12.07 -11.17
N ILE A 114 -3.05 10.99 -10.45
CA ILE A 114 -3.94 11.01 -9.29
C ILE A 114 -3.09 11.11 -8.02
N HIS A 115 -2.85 12.36 -7.63
CA HIS A 115 -2.15 12.69 -6.39
C HIS A 115 -3.12 12.97 -5.23
N THR A 116 -4.39 13.20 -5.51
CA THR A 116 -5.41 13.49 -4.49
C THR A 116 -6.42 12.36 -4.35
N SER A 117 -6.81 12.07 -3.11
CA SER A 117 -7.86 11.09 -2.80
C SER A 117 -9.18 11.45 -3.46
N LYS A 118 -9.46 12.74 -3.73
CA LYS A 118 -10.66 13.20 -4.45
C LYS A 118 -10.83 12.58 -5.85
N LEU A 119 -9.72 12.21 -6.48
CA LEU A 119 -9.71 11.59 -7.81
C LEU A 119 -9.67 10.06 -7.73
N LEU A 120 -9.56 9.47 -6.54
CA LEU A 120 -9.70 8.03 -6.37
C LEU A 120 -11.18 7.61 -6.41
N PRO A 121 -11.48 6.38 -6.88
CA PRO A 121 -12.78 5.74 -6.69
C PRO A 121 -13.21 5.74 -5.22
N THR A 122 -14.52 5.82 -4.97
CA THR A 122 -15.11 5.89 -3.62
C THR A 122 -14.54 4.83 -2.67
N ILE A 123 -14.47 3.57 -3.10
CA ILE A 123 -13.94 2.47 -2.29
C ILE A 123 -12.48 2.70 -1.85
N LEU A 124 -11.64 3.23 -2.74
CA LEU A 124 -10.26 3.58 -2.41
C LEU A 124 -10.20 4.84 -1.56
N LYS A 125 -10.85 5.92 -2.02
CA LYS A 125 -10.84 7.22 -1.36
C LYS A 125 -11.28 7.15 0.10
N ASP A 126 -12.39 6.49 0.37
CA ASP A 126 -13.04 6.55 1.67
C ASP A 126 -12.59 5.42 2.62
N TYR A 127 -12.10 4.29 2.08
CA TYR A 127 -11.79 3.11 2.90
C TYR A 127 -10.39 2.54 2.70
N PHE A 128 -9.85 2.42 1.49
CA PHE A 128 -8.64 1.60 1.33
C PHE A 128 -7.36 2.36 1.00
N ALA A 129 -7.39 3.64 0.63
CA ALA A 129 -6.18 4.41 0.36
C ALA A 129 -5.64 5.04 1.65
N ILE A 130 -4.35 4.81 1.94
CA ILE A 130 -3.59 5.52 2.99
C ILE A 130 -2.39 6.18 2.32
N PRO A 131 -2.21 7.51 2.44
CA PRO A 131 -1.05 8.19 1.86
C PRO A 131 0.24 7.74 2.56
N VAL A 132 1.30 7.48 1.78
CA VAL A 132 2.64 7.15 2.27
C VAL A 132 3.50 8.41 2.24
N SER A 133 4.01 8.83 3.40
CA SER A 133 4.83 10.03 3.52
C SER A 133 6.17 9.87 2.79
N PRO A 134 6.61 10.87 1.99
CA PRO A 134 5.96 12.16 1.75
C PRO A 134 4.80 12.08 0.73
N HIS A 135 3.68 12.75 1.03
CA HIS A 135 2.47 12.74 0.22
C HIS A 135 1.77 14.11 0.28
N CYS A 136 1.19 14.61 -0.81
CA CYS A 136 0.52 15.92 -0.80
C CYS A 136 -0.65 16.00 0.22
N GLU A 137 -1.29 14.86 0.48
CA GLU A 137 -2.35 14.71 1.49
C GLU A 137 -1.88 14.25 2.88
N ALA A 138 -0.57 14.13 3.14
CA ALA A 138 -0.10 13.72 4.47
C ALA A 138 -0.54 14.71 5.57
N GLY A 139 -0.61 16.01 5.25
CA GLY A 139 -1.05 17.06 6.17
C GLY A 139 -2.57 17.19 6.36
N THR A 140 -3.38 16.64 5.46
CA THR A 140 -4.84 16.77 5.46
C THR A 140 -5.58 15.45 5.69
N SER A 141 -4.86 14.33 5.63
CA SER A 141 -5.38 13.01 5.94
C SER A 141 -5.39 12.74 7.45
N GLY A 142 -6.41 12.02 7.93
CA GLY A 142 -6.49 11.61 9.33
C GLY A 142 -5.41 10.60 9.74
N CYS A 143 -4.81 9.90 8.77
CA CYS A 143 -3.67 9.00 8.99
C CYS A 143 -2.88 8.82 7.68
N HIS A 144 -1.56 8.69 7.82
CA HIS A 144 -0.61 8.40 6.75
C HIS A 144 0.44 7.40 7.27
N LEU A 145 1.12 6.71 6.34
CA LEU A 145 2.15 5.73 6.66
C LEU A 145 3.56 6.35 6.53
N HIS A 146 4.43 6.04 7.49
CA HIS A 146 5.87 6.24 7.37
C HIS A 146 6.61 4.91 7.19
N ILE A 147 7.57 4.94 6.29
CA ILE A 147 8.50 3.84 5.99
C ILE A 147 9.91 4.26 6.45
N SER A 148 10.76 3.31 6.80
CA SER A 148 12.14 3.52 7.25
C SER A 148 13.15 2.90 6.28
N PRO A 149 14.11 3.66 5.71
CA PRO A 149 14.14 5.13 5.72
C PRO A 149 12.91 5.73 5.03
N GLU A 150 12.71 7.05 5.16
CA GLU A 150 11.59 7.74 4.53
C GLU A 150 11.51 7.42 3.03
N TRP A 151 10.28 7.23 2.55
CA TRP A 151 10.04 6.76 1.20
C TRP A 151 10.50 7.80 0.15
N GLN A 152 11.08 7.33 -0.95
CA GLN A 152 11.75 8.21 -1.91
C GLN A 152 10.88 8.69 -3.07
N ARG A 153 9.70 8.08 -3.25
CA ARG A 153 8.77 8.48 -4.32
C ARG A 153 7.60 9.24 -3.73
N ASP A 154 7.29 10.35 -4.36
CA ASP A 154 6.18 11.19 -3.96
C ASP A 154 4.82 10.56 -4.31
N ASN A 155 3.80 10.94 -3.55
CA ASN A 155 2.39 10.66 -3.85
C ASN A 155 2.07 9.16 -4.02
N ILE A 156 2.70 8.33 -3.18
CA ILE A 156 2.40 6.89 -3.09
C ILE A 156 1.27 6.64 -2.12
N TRP A 157 0.39 5.74 -2.52
CA TRP A 157 -0.70 5.22 -1.70
C TRP A 157 -0.39 3.79 -1.25
N LEU A 158 -0.72 3.48 -0.02
CA LEU A 158 -0.91 2.12 0.46
C LEU A 158 -2.38 1.74 0.25
N ILE A 159 -2.63 0.55 -0.31
CA ILE A 159 -3.96 -0.06 -0.29
C ILE A 159 -4.08 -0.85 1.02
N ALA A 160 -4.80 -0.31 1.98
CA ALA A 160 -5.05 -0.83 3.33
C ALA A 160 -6.04 -2.00 3.36
N SER A 161 -5.91 -2.91 2.40
CA SER A 161 -6.58 -4.21 2.35
C SER A 161 -5.49 -5.27 2.24
N LYS A 162 -5.32 -6.07 3.30
CA LYS A 162 -4.33 -7.15 3.29
C LYS A 162 -4.91 -8.31 2.48
N PHE A 163 -4.09 -8.93 1.66
CA PHE A 163 -4.51 -10.10 0.91
C PHE A 163 -3.37 -11.10 0.79
N GLN A 164 -3.75 -12.33 0.46
CA GLN A 164 -2.83 -13.38 0.10
C GLN A 164 -2.41 -13.18 -1.35
N SER A 165 -1.14 -12.83 -1.56
CA SER A 165 -0.58 -12.63 -2.89
C SER A 165 -0.04 -13.95 -3.44
N PHE A 166 -0.35 -14.23 -4.70
CA PHE A 166 0.28 -15.31 -5.46
C PHE A 166 1.32 -14.78 -6.46
N GLY A 167 1.47 -13.45 -6.54
CA GLY A 167 2.45 -12.79 -7.38
C GLY A 167 3.89 -13.24 -7.15
N THR A 168 4.66 -13.21 -8.23
CA THR A 168 6.10 -13.52 -8.24
C THR A 168 6.89 -12.38 -7.63
N VAL A 169 7.86 -12.70 -6.77
CA VAL A 169 8.78 -11.72 -6.20
C VAL A 169 9.86 -11.37 -7.21
N ALA A 170 9.99 -10.10 -7.58
CA ALA A 170 11.09 -9.62 -8.41
C ALA A 170 12.38 -9.37 -7.61
N GLY A 171 12.24 -9.10 -6.31
CA GLY A 171 13.34 -8.80 -5.39
C GLY A 171 12.89 -7.88 -4.26
N ARG A 172 13.84 -7.31 -3.52
CA ARG A 172 13.55 -6.22 -2.56
C ARG A 172 13.46 -4.90 -3.29
N TRP A 173 12.64 -3.99 -2.76
CA TRP A 173 12.66 -2.61 -3.25
C TRP A 173 13.98 -1.95 -2.81
N GLN A 174 14.82 -1.60 -3.78
CA GLN A 174 16.15 -1.04 -3.50
C GLN A 174 16.05 0.45 -3.20
N TYR A 175 16.84 0.89 -2.22
CA TYR A 175 17.08 2.33 -2.04
C TYR A 175 17.85 2.87 -3.24
N VAL A 176 17.44 4.03 -3.77
CA VAL A 176 18.08 4.70 -4.90
C VAL A 176 18.91 5.87 -4.38
N ASN A 177 20.21 5.91 -4.64
CA ASN A 177 21.04 7.02 -4.17
C ASN A 177 20.82 8.30 -4.99
N GLY A 178 21.46 9.41 -4.60
CA GLY A 178 21.32 10.71 -5.29
C GLY A 178 21.82 10.73 -6.74
N ARG A 179 22.48 9.66 -7.22
CA ARG A 179 22.88 9.49 -8.62
C ARG A 179 21.88 8.63 -9.43
N GLY A 180 20.76 8.25 -8.83
CA GLY A 180 19.78 7.37 -9.47
C GLY A 180 20.16 5.88 -9.47
N ALA A 181 21.23 5.48 -8.76
CA ALA A 181 21.65 4.09 -8.72
C ALA A 181 21.02 3.34 -7.54
N GLY A 182 20.39 2.19 -7.84
CA GLY A 182 19.91 1.25 -6.83
C GLY A 182 21.05 0.72 -5.96
N GLN A 183 20.77 0.52 -4.67
CA GLN A 183 21.74 0.03 -3.69
C GLN A 183 21.32 -1.37 -3.24
N HIS A 184 22.13 -2.37 -3.58
CA HIS A 184 21.76 -3.78 -3.43
C HIS A 184 21.65 -4.26 -1.98
N ASP A 185 22.28 -3.56 -1.02
CA ASP A 185 22.28 -3.87 0.41
C ASP A 185 21.35 -2.94 1.22
N LEU A 186 20.66 -2.02 0.56
CA LEU A 186 19.78 -1.03 1.19
C LEU A 186 18.34 -1.16 0.68
N SER A 187 17.40 -1.18 1.62
CA SER A 187 15.97 -1.30 1.31
C SER A 187 15.14 -0.49 2.30
N PHE A 188 13.88 -0.87 2.46
CA PHE A 188 12.87 -0.19 3.24
C PHE A 188 12.15 -1.17 4.16
N ILE A 189 11.75 -0.69 5.34
CA ILE A 189 11.00 -1.46 6.32
C ILE A 189 9.96 -0.59 7.00
N VAL A 190 8.80 -1.17 7.30
CA VAL A 190 7.81 -0.58 8.19
C VAL A 190 7.99 -1.17 9.58
N ALA A 191 8.16 -0.30 10.58
CA ALA A 191 8.34 -0.73 11.96
C ALA A 191 7.16 -1.56 12.45
N GLY A 192 7.42 -2.61 13.25
CA GLY A 192 6.38 -3.53 13.73
C GLY A 192 5.20 -2.85 14.43
N LYS A 193 5.46 -1.79 15.21
CA LYS A 193 4.39 -0.98 15.82
C LYS A 193 3.46 -0.32 14.78
N HIS A 194 4.00 0.13 13.66
CA HIS A 194 3.20 0.72 12.57
C HIS A 194 2.46 -0.37 11.79
N ILE A 195 3.01 -1.58 11.67
CA ILE A 195 2.28 -2.73 11.10
C ILE A 195 1.06 -3.07 11.94
N ALA A 196 1.20 -3.13 13.26
CA ALA A 196 0.07 -3.39 14.18
C ALA A 196 -1.01 -2.30 14.07
N MET A 197 -0.60 -1.03 13.98
CA MET A 197 -1.52 0.09 13.74
C MET A 197 -2.22 -0.02 12.38
N LEU A 198 -1.48 -0.31 11.31
CA LEU A 198 -2.04 -0.52 9.97
C LEU A 198 -3.07 -1.64 9.96
N HIS A 199 -2.80 -2.75 10.67
CA HIS A 199 -3.75 -3.84 10.81
C HIS A 199 -5.07 -3.38 11.45
N THR A 200 -4.97 -2.59 12.53
CA THR A 200 -6.14 -2.03 13.22
C THR A 200 -6.94 -1.11 12.31
N VAL A 201 -6.27 -0.15 11.65
CA VAL A 201 -6.91 0.77 10.71
C VAL A 201 -7.53 0.01 9.53
N SER A 202 -6.84 -0.97 8.97
CA SER A 202 -7.34 -1.80 7.87
C SER A 202 -8.63 -2.54 8.25
N GLN A 203 -8.69 -3.11 9.46
CA GLN A 203 -9.87 -3.79 9.96
C GLN A 203 -11.04 -2.81 10.20
N GLU A 204 -10.79 -1.70 10.90
CA GLU A 204 -11.83 -0.68 11.17
C GLU A 204 -12.47 -0.16 9.87
N ARG A 205 -11.66 0.04 8.84
CA ARG A 205 -12.14 0.52 7.53
C ARG A 205 -12.89 -0.55 6.76
N MET A 206 -12.50 -1.82 6.87
CA MET A 206 -13.27 -2.94 6.33
C MET A 206 -14.63 -3.04 7.00
N ASP A 207 -14.68 -2.94 8.33
CA ASP A 207 -15.92 -3.01 9.11
C ASP A 207 -16.86 -1.85 8.74
N THR A 208 -16.31 -0.64 8.58
CA THR A 208 -17.08 0.54 8.14
C THR A 208 -17.64 0.36 6.73
N TRP A 209 -16.84 -0.18 5.79
CA TRP A 209 -17.30 -0.45 4.44
C TRP A 209 -18.41 -1.52 4.43
N ALA A 210 -18.23 -2.61 5.17
CA ALA A 210 -19.22 -3.67 5.28
C ALA A 210 -20.54 -3.16 5.89
N GLU A 211 -20.48 -2.34 6.94
CA GLU A 211 -21.67 -1.70 7.51
C GLU A 211 -22.41 -0.84 6.47
N ARG A 212 -21.69 -0.09 5.64
CA ARG A 212 -22.29 0.72 4.57
C ARG A 212 -22.95 -0.14 3.50
N CYS A 213 -22.33 -1.25 3.11
CA CYS A 213 -22.94 -2.23 2.20
C CYS A 213 -24.23 -2.83 2.78
N CYS A 214 -24.31 -3.03 4.09
CA CYS A 214 -25.53 -3.53 4.73
C CYS A 214 -26.63 -2.47 4.91
N THR A 215 -26.27 -1.21 5.06
CA THR A 215 -27.20 -0.12 5.42
C THR A 215 -27.69 0.71 4.24
N ILE A 216 -26.95 0.72 3.13
CA ILE A 216 -27.28 1.49 1.93
C ILE A 216 -27.53 0.53 0.77
N GLU A 217 -28.77 0.48 0.29
CA GLU A 217 -29.16 -0.34 -0.86
C GLU A 217 -28.35 0.06 -2.11
N GLY A 218 -27.82 -0.94 -2.83
CA GLY A 218 -27.02 -0.74 -4.05
C GLY A 218 -25.62 -0.13 -3.83
N TYR A 219 -25.15 0.00 -2.58
CA TYR A 219 -23.87 0.66 -2.30
C TYR A 219 -22.66 -0.10 -2.85
N ILE A 220 -22.69 -1.44 -2.78
CA ILE A 220 -21.63 -2.29 -3.34
C ILE A 220 -21.52 -2.11 -4.85
N ASP A 221 -22.64 -2.23 -5.56
CA ASP A 221 -22.71 -2.10 -7.03
C ASP A 221 -22.24 -0.72 -7.48
N THR A 222 -22.64 0.33 -6.76
CA THR A 222 -22.19 1.71 -7.04
C THR A 222 -20.68 1.87 -6.85
N CYS A 223 -20.12 1.26 -5.80
CA CYS A 223 -18.67 1.32 -5.54
C CYS A 223 -17.88 0.56 -6.62
N GLU A 224 -18.41 -0.57 -7.08
CA GLU A 224 -17.82 -1.40 -8.13
C GLU A 224 -17.84 -0.70 -9.49
N GLU A 225 -18.99 -0.17 -9.91
CA GLU A 225 -19.14 0.58 -11.16
C GLU A 225 -18.17 1.77 -11.24
N VAL A 226 -18.09 2.56 -10.17
CA VAL A 226 -17.17 3.71 -10.09
C VAL A 226 -15.70 3.26 -10.12
N TYR A 227 -15.39 2.10 -9.53
CA TYR A 227 -14.05 1.54 -9.54
C TYR A 227 -13.62 1.10 -10.94
N GLU A 228 -14.49 0.38 -11.66
CA GLU A 228 -14.21 -0.08 -13.02
C GLU A 228 -14.03 1.09 -14.00
N VAL A 229 -14.93 2.09 -13.98
CA VAL A 229 -14.89 3.23 -14.92
C VAL A 229 -13.62 4.06 -14.81
N ARG A 230 -13.06 4.22 -13.61
CA ARG A 230 -11.87 5.07 -13.38
C ARG A 230 -10.53 4.38 -13.64
N LEU A 231 -10.54 3.07 -13.88
CA LEU A 231 -9.32 2.27 -13.99
C LEU A 231 -9.13 1.62 -15.36
N ILE A 232 -10.05 1.90 -16.31
CA ILE A 232 -9.83 1.83 -17.77
C ILE A 232 -8.90 2.96 -18.20
#